data_AF-A0A2V2BXB7-F1
#
_entry.id   AF-A0A2V2BXB7-F1
#
_cell.length_a   1.000
_cell.length_b   1.000
_cell.length_c   1.000
_cell.angle_alpha   90.00
_cell.angle_beta   90.00
_cell.angle_gamma   90.00
#
_symmetry.space_group_name_H-M   'P 1'
#
loop_
_entity.id
_entity.type
_entity.pdbx_description
1 polymer ?
#
loop_
_entity_poly.entity_id
_entity_poly.type
_entity_poly.pdbx_seq_one_letter_code
_entity_poly.pdbx_strand_id
1 'polypeptide(L)'
;MSEIRRSAAGAEAAFYARKFSERAEWGNALEMFARQNRKLVFFTVKGAKKYVPDAGFKRLLDRCFYVVELDPRQWPADYEILQSILERGTGMPVDLEGGILLPNLAPLYLSSNLRGNSGAGIPPVSVAASAAAEKFFKYPARARAAASNLAALLSAKNPPAASVFADRLSGGGISWEMESIKLNDFFSRGTSAHFPAVVTENARLAARISRISPRLALAAAAAEKARAALEKMFGEKRPLIEKLLIARALFDMGVSPNGGGDSARLFSFADRIAGMTRPDGRMMEKGRSAVTSENALAVQVLALAASASGDKRYLDAAEKIGGYLEILLMTAGQMPSIPDVSVQSQSSSRTYAFVAKAFADLHCQTGNDRYIALCRMLMDEWDKLFMTGEGVWSINSYSSALAEVSRPVIFRDARMPSYIGEAAQLITYLKKADPMFDASYSKKLDGISIGALKHYKFREFALASWKLSQAPDFDGSRK
;
A
#
# COMPACT_ATOMS: atom_id res chain seq x y z
N MET A 1 0.70 -15.09 59.22
CA MET A 1 0.38 -15.65 57.89
C MET A 1 -1.02 -15.30 57.35
N SER A 2 -1.91 -14.65 58.11
CA SER A 2 -3.28 -14.32 57.67
C SER A 2 -3.44 -12.94 57.02
N GLU A 3 -2.51 -11.99 57.22
CA GLU A 3 -2.62 -10.63 56.65
C GLU A 3 -2.06 -10.51 55.23
N ILE A 4 -1.01 -11.27 54.89
CA ILE A 4 -0.41 -11.24 53.54
C ILE A 4 -1.38 -11.81 52.48
N ARG A 5 -2.18 -12.83 52.84
CA ARG A 5 -3.19 -13.42 51.93
C ARG A 5 -4.41 -12.52 51.69
N ARG A 6 -4.75 -11.62 52.63
CA ARG A 6 -5.83 -10.64 52.43
C ARG A 6 -5.42 -9.49 51.50
N SER A 7 -4.14 -9.09 51.50
CA SER A 7 -3.64 -8.06 50.56
C SER A 7 -3.53 -8.57 49.11
N ALA A 8 -3.16 -9.84 48.91
CA ALA A 8 -3.09 -10.45 47.58
C ALA A 8 -4.47 -10.68 46.95
N ALA A 9 -5.46 -11.10 47.73
CA ALA A 9 -6.84 -11.24 47.26
C ALA A 9 -7.51 -9.88 46.96
N GLY A 10 -7.15 -8.83 47.72
CA GLY A 10 -7.58 -7.45 47.43
C GLY A 10 -6.92 -6.85 46.19
N ALA A 11 -5.66 -7.19 45.91
CA ALA A 11 -4.95 -6.78 44.71
C ALA A 11 -5.41 -7.54 43.46
N GLU A 12 -5.70 -8.85 43.55
CA GLU A 12 -6.33 -9.62 42.47
C GLU A 12 -7.75 -9.12 42.19
N ALA A 13 -8.57 -8.86 43.22
CA ALA A 13 -9.91 -8.32 43.04
C ALA A 13 -9.88 -6.89 42.47
N ALA A 14 -8.89 -6.06 42.83
CA ALA A 14 -8.68 -4.74 42.23
C ALA A 14 -8.15 -4.80 40.78
N PHE A 15 -7.38 -5.83 40.42
CA PHE A 15 -6.91 -6.07 39.05
C PHE A 15 -8.06 -6.51 38.13
N TYR A 16 -9.00 -7.31 38.64
CA TYR A 16 -10.24 -7.69 37.94
C TYR A 16 -11.34 -6.60 37.98
N ALA A 17 -11.23 -5.60 38.85
CA ALA A 17 -12.20 -4.50 38.99
C ALA A 17 -11.86 -3.24 38.18
N ARG A 18 -10.86 -3.27 37.29
CA ARG A 18 -10.82 -2.28 36.21
C ARG A 18 -12.00 -2.57 35.27
N LYS A 19 -13.06 -1.79 35.40
CA LYS A 19 -14.00 -1.53 34.30
C LYS A 19 -13.18 -0.98 33.13
N PHE A 20 -12.63 -1.86 32.30
CA PHE A 20 -12.15 -1.50 30.98
C PHE A 20 -13.38 -1.30 30.09
N SER A 21 -14.06 -0.17 30.29
CA SER A 21 -15.02 0.36 29.32
C SER A 21 -14.31 1.26 28.30
N GLU A 22 -13.17 0.83 27.81
CA GLU A 22 -12.46 1.49 26.72
C GLU A 22 -12.54 0.56 25.53
N ARG A 23 -13.11 1.05 24.43
CA ARG A 23 -13.06 0.36 23.14
C ARG A 23 -11.59 0.05 22.87
N ALA A 24 -11.24 -1.22 22.72
CA ALA A 24 -9.88 -1.56 22.31
C ALA A 24 -9.65 -0.95 20.92
N GLU A 25 -8.53 -0.26 20.74
CA GLU A 25 -8.13 0.28 19.44
C GLU A 25 -7.28 -0.74 18.69
N TRP A 26 -7.32 -0.67 17.36
CA TRP A 26 -6.40 -1.44 16.54
C TRP A 26 -4.96 -0.97 16.77
N GLY A 27 -4.02 -1.91 16.87
CA GLY A 27 -2.59 -1.61 17.06
C GLY A 27 -1.88 -2.69 17.88
N ASN A 28 -0.62 -2.43 18.24
CA ASN A 28 0.29 -3.43 18.82
C ASN A 28 -0.21 -4.01 20.16
N ALA A 29 -0.90 -3.21 20.96
CA ALA A 29 -1.41 -3.65 22.24
C ALA A 29 -2.59 -4.63 22.13
N LEU A 30 -3.29 -4.65 20.97
CA LEU A 30 -4.49 -5.46 20.77
C LEU A 30 -4.21 -6.96 20.95
N GLU A 31 -3.12 -7.46 20.39
CA GLU A 31 -2.73 -8.87 20.52
C GLU A 31 -2.51 -9.24 22.00
N MET A 32 -1.72 -8.42 22.69
CA MET A 32 -1.40 -8.64 24.10
C MET A 32 -2.68 -8.69 24.94
N PHE A 33 -3.58 -7.72 24.77
CA PHE A 33 -4.84 -7.68 25.51
C PHE A 33 -5.75 -8.87 25.17
N ALA A 34 -5.87 -9.22 23.89
CA ALA A 34 -6.67 -10.36 23.45
C ALA A 34 -6.15 -11.67 24.05
N ARG A 35 -4.82 -11.86 24.09
CA ARG A 35 -4.18 -13.04 24.69
C ARG A 35 -4.35 -13.11 26.20
N GLN A 36 -4.07 -12.03 26.91
CA GLN A 36 -4.19 -11.96 28.37
C GLN A 36 -5.61 -12.28 28.83
N ASN A 37 -6.61 -11.75 28.14
CA ASN A 37 -8.01 -11.93 28.50
C ASN A 37 -8.66 -13.14 27.82
N ARG A 38 -7.90 -13.92 27.04
CA ARG A 38 -8.34 -15.09 26.27
C ARG A 38 -9.62 -14.79 25.45
N LYS A 39 -9.67 -13.61 24.83
CA LYS A 39 -10.78 -13.17 23.97
C LYS A 39 -10.38 -13.22 22.50
N LEU A 40 -11.33 -13.56 21.64
CA LEU A 40 -11.20 -13.41 20.20
C LEU A 40 -11.27 -11.92 19.83
N VAL A 41 -10.95 -11.56 18.59
CA VAL A 41 -11.13 -10.20 18.08
C VAL A 41 -12.21 -10.22 17.01
N PHE A 42 -13.21 -9.37 17.14
CA PHE A 42 -14.14 -9.03 16.08
C PHE A 42 -13.81 -7.62 15.60
N PHE A 43 -13.64 -7.46 14.28
CA PHE A 43 -13.32 -6.16 13.71
C PHE A 43 -14.23 -5.82 12.54
N THR A 44 -14.47 -4.52 12.38
CA THR A 44 -15.07 -3.91 11.19
C THR A 44 -14.09 -2.96 10.54
N VAL A 45 -14.18 -2.79 9.22
CA VAL A 45 -13.35 -1.84 8.49
C VAL A 45 -14.03 -0.48 8.44
N LYS A 46 -13.31 0.58 8.82
CA LYS A 46 -13.82 1.95 8.76
C LYS A 46 -14.12 2.35 7.32
N GLY A 47 -15.31 2.91 7.10
CA GLY A 47 -15.79 3.30 5.76
C GLY A 47 -16.46 2.16 4.98
N ALA A 48 -16.42 0.92 5.47
CA ALA A 48 -17.24 -0.16 4.95
C ALA A 48 -18.72 0.05 5.28
N LYS A 49 -19.61 -0.80 4.72
CA LYS A 49 -21.05 -0.74 5.02
C LYS A 49 -21.27 -0.93 6.52
N LYS A 50 -21.97 0.03 7.15
CA LYS A 50 -22.29 -0.04 8.56
C LYS A 50 -22.99 -1.37 8.89
N TYR A 51 -22.40 -2.10 9.83
CA TYR A 51 -22.95 -3.32 10.39
C TYR A 51 -23.44 -3.04 11.82
N VAL A 52 -24.66 -3.46 12.12
CA VAL A 52 -25.27 -3.29 13.44
C VAL A 52 -25.58 -4.68 13.99
N PRO A 53 -24.87 -5.14 15.04
CA PRO A 53 -25.15 -6.41 15.70
C PRO A 53 -26.56 -6.41 16.30
N ASP A 54 -27.28 -7.52 16.17
CA ASP A 54 -28.50 -7.75 16.96
C ASP A 54 -28.17 -7.97 18.44
N ALA A 55 -29.20 -8.01 19.30
CA ALA A 55 -29.03 -8.16 20.74
C ALA A 55 -28.41 -9.51 21.17
N GLY A 56 -28.62 -10.57 20.38
CA GLY A 56 -27.99 -11.87 20.63
C GLY A 56 -26.50 -11.82 20.35
N PHE A 57 -26.13 -11.29 19.18
CA PHE A 57 -24.74 -11.17 18.77
C PHE A 57 -23.97 -10.18 19.65
N LYS A 58 -24.59 -9.07 20.05
CA LYS A 58 -23.98 -8.11 21.00
C LYS A 58 -23.58 -8.78 22.32
N ARG A 59 -24.46 -9.60 22.90
CA ARG A 59 -24.15 -10.36 24.14
C ARG A 59 -22.99 -11.33 23.93
N LEU A 60 -22.90 -11.97 22.76
CA LEU A 60 -21.77 -12.84 22.43
C LEU A 60 -20.47 -12.04 22.32
N LEU A 61 -20.49 -10.89 21.64
CA LEU A 61 -19.34 -10.00 21.48
C LEU A 61 -18.82 -9.54 22.85
N ASP A 62 -19.68 -9.03 23.73
CA ASP A 62 -19.29 -8.53 25.05
C ASP A 62 -18.57 -9.62 25.89
N ARG A 63 -19.06 -10.86 25.80
CA ARG A 63 -18.53 -12.00 26.57
C ARG A 63 -17.22 -12.55 26.00
N CYS A 64 -17.12 -12.70 24.68
CA CYS A 64 -16.09 -13.54 24.06
C CYS A 64 -15.09 -12.77 23.19
N PHE A 65 -15.35 -11.49 22.88
CA PHE A 65 -14.59 -10.75 21.87
C PHE A 65 -14.09 -9.39 22.39
N TYR A 66 -12.99 -8.92 21.80
CA TYR A 66 -12.68 -7.50 21.67
C TYR A 66 -13.27 -6.99 20.37
N VAL A 67 -14.02 -5.88 20.44
CA VAL A 67 -14.64 -5.24 19.28
C VAL A 67 -13.81 -4.02 18.92
N VAL A 68 -13.23 -4.03 17.72
CA VAL A 68 -12.33 -2.98 17.24
C VAL A 68 -12.73 -2.50 15.84
N GLU A 69 -12.33 -1.29 15.48
CA GLU A 69 -12.47 -0.78 14.10
C GLU A 69 -11.08 -0.64 13.48
N LEU A 70 -10.88 -1.24 12.31
CA LEU A 70 -9.65 -1.12 11.51
C LEU A 70 -9.81 0.05 10.53
N ASP A 71 -9.02 1.11 10.69
CA ASP A 71 -8.94 2.21 9.73
C ASP A 71 -7.83 1.94 8.69
N PRO A 72 -8.18 1.70 7.40
CA PRO A 72 -7.18 1.45 6.35
C PRO A 72 -6.20 2.59 6.13
N ARG A 73 -6.50 3.81 6.57
CA ARG A 73 -5.60 4.96 6.45
C ARG A 73 -4.58 5.01 7.58
N GLN A 74 -4.97 4.57 8.78
CA GLN A 74 -4.07 4.53 9.95
C GLN A 74 -3.19 3.27 9.95
N TRP A 75 -3.75 2.15 9.48
CA TRP A 75 -3.10 0.83 9.46
C TRP A 75 -3.14 0.21 8.05
N PRO A 76 -2.58 0.88 7.02
CA PRO A 76 -2.68 0.43 5.63
C PRO A 76 -2.03 -0.93 5.38
N ALA A 77 -0.93 -1.24 6.08
CA ALA A 77 -0.23 -2.51 5.92
C ALA A 77 -1.08 -3.68 6.45
N ASP A 78 -1.68 -3.52 7.64
CA ASP A 78 -2.52 -4.55 8.25
C ASP A 78 -3.80 -4.80 7.45
N TYR A 79 -4.42 -3.71 6.96
CA TYR A 79 -5.54 -3.81 6.03
C TYR A 79 -5.16 -4.59 4.77
N GLU A 80 -4.02 -4.27 4.14
CA GLU A 80 -3.58 -4.94 2.93
C GLU A 80 -3.34 -6.45 3.14
N ILE A 81 -2.79 -6.85 4.29
CA ILE A 81 -2.58 -8.25 4.63
C ILE A 81 -3.91 -9.01 4.65
N LEU A 82 -4.89 -8.48 5.39
CA LEU A 82 -6.21 -9.11 5.52
C LEU A 82 -6.98 -9.08 4.20
N GLN A 83 -6.93 -7.96 3.47
CA GLN A 83 -7.50 -7.80 2.13
C GLN A 83 -6.93 -8.85 1.16
N SER A 84 -5.61 -9.04 1.17
CA SER A 84 -4.92 -10.03 0.32
C SER A 84 -5.33 -11.47 0.67
N ILE A 85 -5.53 -11.80 1.94
CA ILE A 85 -6.03 -13.12 2.36
C ILE A 85 -7.45 -13.33 1.82
N LEU A 86 -8.33 -12.33 1.95
CA LEU A 86 -9.71 -12.42 1.49
C LEU A 86 -9.79 -12.63 -0.03
N GLU A 87 -9.07 -11.84 -0.81
CA GLU A 87 -9.08 -11.94 -2.28
C GLU A 87 -8.50 -13.28 -2.75
N ARG A 88 -7.42 -13.77 -2.12
CA ARG A 88 -6.86 -15.10 -2.43
C ARG A 88 -7.81 -16.23 -2.05
N GLY A 89 -8.47 -16.13 -0.90
CA GLY A 89 -9.40 -17.13 -0.42
C GLY A 89 -10.69 -17.21 -1.24
N THR A 90 -11.13 -16.09 -1.81
CA THR A 90 -12.36 -16.00 -2.62
C THR A 90 -12.12 -16.07 -4.12
N GLY A 91 -10.90 -15.80 -4.59
CA GLY A 91 -10.57 -15.65 -6.01
C GLY A 91 -11.16 -14.39 -6.66
N MET A 92 -11.73 -13.48 -5.87
CA MET A 92 -12.49 -12.32 -6.35
C MET A 92 -11.94 -11.01 -5.76
N PRO A 93 -11.89 -9.91 -6.53
CA PRO A 93 -11.47 -8.59 -6.05
C PRO A 93 -12.60 -7.90 -5.28
N VAL A 94 -12.84 -8.32 -4.03
CA VAL A 94 -13.91 -7.81 -3.16
C VAL A 94 -13.35 -7.06 -1.96
N ASP A 95 -13.99 -5.96 -1.56
CA ASP A 95 -13.52 -5.16 -0.41
C ASP A 95 -13.81 -5.83 0.93
N LEU A 96 -12.81 -5.86 1.82
CA LEU A 96 -12.97 -6.36 3.18
C LEU A 96 -13.90 -5.43 3.99
N GLU A 97 -14.97 -5.99 4.56
CA GLU A 97 -15.85 -5.27 5.48
C GLU A 97 -15.52 -5.55 6.96
N GLY A 98 -14.94 -6.73 7.25
CA GLY A 98 -14.56 -7.11 8.62
C GLY A 98 -14.31 -8.60 8.77
N GLY A 99 -14.18 -9.04 10.01
CA GLY A 99 -13.88 -10.43 10.30
C GLY A 99 -13.69 -10.77 11.76
N ILE A 100 -13.19 -11.99 11.97
CA ILE A 100 -12.90 -12.58 13.27
C ILE A 100 -11.47 -13.09 13.27
N LEU A 101 -10.72 -12.72 14.30
CA LEU A 101 -9.34 -13.13 14.52
C LEU A 101 -9.22 -13.90 15.85
N LEU A 102 -8.22 -14.77 15.91
CA LEU A 102 -7.73 -15.36 17.14
C LEU A 102 -7.10 -14.29 18.05
N PRO A 103 -6.79 -14.61 19.32
CA PRO A 103 -6.13 -13.67 20.22
C PRO A 103 -4.74 -13.25 19.73
N ASN A 104 -4.05 -14.10 18.96
CA ASN A 104 -2.79 -13.76 18.29
C ASN A 104 -3.00 -13.07 16.93
N LEU A 105 -4.19 -12.51 16.70
CA LEU A 105 -4.62 -11.81 15.49
C LEU A 105 -4.64 -12.64 14.19
N ALA A 106 -4.36 -13.94 14.26
CA ALA A 106 -4.47 -14.82 13.11
C ALA A 106 -5.94 -14.92 12.64
N PRO A 107 -6.24 -14.72 11.34
CA PRO A 107 -7.62 -14.67 10.86
C PRO A 107 -8.29 -16.04 10.91
N LEU A 108 -9.55 -16.06 11.37
CA LEU A 108 -10.44 -17.23 11.35
C LEU A 108 -11.54 -17.09 10.30
N TYR A 109 -12.00 -15.87 10.09
CA TYR A 109 -13.08 -15.55 9.17
C TYR A 109 -12.89 -14.11 8.68
N LEU A 110 -12.94 -13.91 7.37
CA LEU A 110 -12.89 -12.61 6.72
C LEU A 110 -14.07 -12.54 5.75
N SER A 111 -14.67 -11.37 5.61
CA SER A 111 -15.83 -11.21 4.73
C SER A 111 -15.91 -9.83 4.11
N SER A 112 -16.36 -9.80 2.86
CA SER A 112 -16.82 -8.61 2.14
C SER A 112 -18.32 -8.33 2.33
N ASN A 113 -19.02 -9.17 3.09
CA ASN A 113 -20.41 -8.94 3.48
C ASN A 113 -20.68 -9.58 4.84
N LEU A 114 -20.66 -8.77 5.90
CA LEU A 114 -20.87 -9.26 7.27
C LEU A 114 -22.28 -9.83 7.52
N ARG A 115 -23.27 -9.49 6.67
CA ARG A 115 -24.61 -10.06 6.73
C ARG A 115 -24.69 -11.47 6.12
N GLY A 116 -23.63 -11.93 5.46
CA GLY A 116 -23.58 -13.20 4.75
C GLY A 116 -24.24 -13.13 3.37
N ASN A 117 -24.06 -14.21 2.61
CA ASN A 117 -24.67 -14.42 1.31
C ASN A 117 -25.02 -15.91 1.18
N SER A 118 -26.28 -16.26 1.47
CA SER A 118 -26.76 -17.65 1.43
C SER A 118 -26.61 -18.28 0.04
N GLY A 119 -26.82 -17.52 -1.03
CA GLY A 119 -26.67 -17.99 -2.41
C GLY A 119 -25.23 -18.35 -2.78
N ALA A 120 -24.25 -17.79 -2.07
CA ALA A 120 -22.82 -18.11 -2.23
C ALA A 120 -22.28 -19.03 -1.11
N GLY A 121 -23.15 -19.53 -0.23
CA GLY A 121 -22.74 -20.35 0.93
C GLY A 121 -21.92 -19.59 1.98
N ILE A 122 -21.95 -18.25 1.98
CA ILE A 122 -21.19 -17.42 2.93
C ILE A 122 -22.07 -17.17 4.16
N PRO A 123 -21.75 -17.72 5.34
CA PRO A 123 -22.56 -17.51 6.53
C PRO A 123 -22.47 -16.06 7.03
N PRO A 124 -23.52 -15.53 7.68
CA PRO A 124 -23.45 -14.26 8.40
C PRO A 124 -22.39 -14.29 9.49
N VAL A 125 -21.78 -13.13 9.80
CA VAL A 125 -20.69 -13.06 10.78
C VAL A 125 -21.12 -13.45 12.19
N SER A 126 -22.39 -13.27 12.55
CA SER A 126 -22.94 -13.71 13.86
C SER A 126 -22.89 -15.23 14.03
N VAL A 127 -23.17 -15.98 12.96
CA VAL A 127 -23.08 -17.44 12.93
C VAL A 127 -21.62 -17.88 12.99
N ALA A 128 -20.76 -17.24 12.18
CA ALA A 128 -19.32 -17.51 12.19
C ALA A 128 -18.70 -17.23 13.57
N ALA A 129 -19.09 -16.14 14.24
CA ALA A 129 -18.61 -15.76 15.57
C ALA A 129 -19.04 -16.77 16.64
N SER A 130 -20.29 -17.23 16.59
CA SER A 130 -20.80 -18.24 17.52
C SER A 130 -19.98 -19.54 17.40
N ALA A 131 -19.78 -20.01 16.17
CA ALA A 131 -18.99 -21.20 15.88
C ALA A 131 -17.50 -21.03 16.26
N ALA A 132 -16.92 -19.86 15.99
CA ALA A 132 -15.54 -19.54 16.32
C ALA A 132 -15.33 -19.51 17.84
N ALA A 133 -16.22 -18.85 18.59
CA ALA A 133 -16.16 -18.82 20.05
C ALA A 133 -16.28 -20.22 20.64
N GLU A 134 -17.27 -21.01 20.20
CA GLU A 134 -17.45 -22.38 20.66
C GLU A 134 -16.20 -23.23 20.42
N LYS A 135 -15.67 -23.22 19.18
CA LYS A 135 -14.46 -23.99 18.83
C LYS A 135 -13.23 -23.51 19.57
N PHE A 136 -13.06 -22.21 19.78
CA PHE A 136 -11.90 -21.66 20.48
C PHE A 136 -11.89 -22.07 21.96
N PHE A 137 -13.03 -21.99 22.65
CA PHE A 137 -13.11 -22.33 24.07
C PHE A 137 -13.14 -23.85 24.32
N LYS A 138 -13.71 -24.65 23.41
CA LYS A 138 -13.73 -26.12 23.54
C LYS A 138 -12.46 -26.80 22.99
N TYR A 139 -11.91 -26.31 21.87
CA TYR A 139 -10.81 -26.95 21.12
C TYR A 139 -9.77 -25.93 20.60
N PRO A 140 -9.03 -25.26 21.50
CA PRO A 140 -8.15 -24.15 21.13
C PRO A 140 -7.06 -24.54 20.12
N ALA A 141 -6.56 -25.78 20.16
CA ALA A 141 -5.55 -26.27 19.20
C ALA A 141 -6.10 -26.36 17.75
N ARG A 142 -7.35 -26.80 17.57
CA ARG A 142 -7.98 -26.88 16.24
C ARG A 142 -8.27 -25.50 15.67
N ALA A 143 -8.66 -24.54 16.52
CA ALA A 143 -8.86 -23.16 16.09
C ALA A 143 -7.56 -22.51 15.58
N ARG A 144 -6.43 -22.77 16.27
CA ARG A 144 -5.10 -22.34 15.79
C ARG A 144 -4.74 -22.94 14.44
N ALA A 145 -4.93 -24.25 14.26
CA ALA A 145 -4.65 -24.92 12.99
C ALA A 145 -5.47 -24.33 11.81
N ALA A 146 -6.76 -24.02 12.04
CA ALA A 146 -7.59 -23.38 11.03
C ALA A 146 -7.09 -21.97 10.64
N ALA A 147 -6.66 -21.17 11.62
CA ALA A 147 -6.09 -19.86 11.36
C ALA A 147 -4.75 -19.92 10.62
N SER A 148 -3.91 -20.90 10.96
CA SER A 148 -2.64 -21.15 10.25
C SER A 148 -2.86 -21.43 8.77
N ASN A 149 -3.95 -22.10 8.38
CA ASN A 149 -4.27 -22.34 6.97
C ASN A 149 -4.61 -21.05 6.21
N LEU A 150 -5.34 -20.12 6.83
CA LEU A 150 -5.67 -18.82 6.23
C LEU A 150 -4.43 -17.93 6.10
N ALA A 151 -3.57 -17.90 7.12
CA ALA A 151 -2.27 -17.22 7.03
C ALA A 151 -1.36 -17.88 5.96
N ALA A 152 -1.41 -19.20 5.83
CA ALA A 152 -0.68 -19.93 4.80
C ALA A 152 -1.14 -19.61 3.36
N LEU A 153 -2.32 -19.02 3.14
CA LEU A 153 -2.72 -18.50 1.82
C LEU A 153 -1.80 -17.35 1.36
N LEU A 154 -1.18 -16.63 2.29
CA LEU A 154 -0.12 -15.67 1.99
C LEU A 154 1.24 -16.36 1.83
N SER A 155 1.49 -17.40 2.63
CA SER A 155 2.72 -18.21 2.58
C SER A 155 2.75 -19.25 1.45
N ALA A 156 1.68 -19.34 0.62
CA ALA A 156 1.69 -20.08 -0.62
C ALA A 156 2.88 -19.57 -1.41
N LYS A 157 3.95 -20.37 -1.38
CA LYS A 157 5.33 -19.99 -1.67
C LYS A 157 5.33 -18.84 -2.67
N ASN A 158 5.86 -17.68 -2.24
CA ASN A 158 6.49 -16.76 -3.17
C ASN A 158 7.24 -17.61 -4.21
N PRO A 159 7.18 -17.26 -5.51
CA PRO A 159 7.74 -18.09 -6.58
C PRO A 159 9.09 -18.66 -6.13
N PRO A 160 9.33 -19.96 -6.39
CA PRO A 160 10.27 -20.79 -5.65
C PRO A 160 11.59 -20.07 -5.39
N ALA A 161 12.08 -20.23 -4.16
CA ALA A 161 13.36 -19.75 -3.64
C ALA A 161 14.38 -19.39 -4.73
N ALA A 162 14.84 -18.16 -4.66
CA ALA A 162 15.68 -17.45 -5.60
C ALA A 162 17.11 -18.02 -5.81
N SER A 163 17.37 -19.31 -5.60
CA SER A 163 18.75 -19.79 -5.47
C SER A 163 19.21 -20.93 -6.39
N VAL A 164 18.37 -21.55 -7.23
CA VAL A 164 18.83 -22.70 -8.05
C VAL A 164 19.03 -22.38 -9.54
N PHE A 165 18.58 -21.20 -10.01
CA PHE A 165 18.63 -20.84 -11.43
C PHE A 165 19.16 -19.42 -11.70
N ALA A 166 19.90 -18.83 -10.75
CA ALA A 166 20.61 -17.57 -10.97
C ALA A 166 21.66 -17.70 -12.10
N ASP A 167 22.27 -18.88 -12.25
CA ASP A 167 23.43 -19.08 -13.14
C ASP A 167 23.10 -19.44 -14.60
N ARG A 168 21.83 -19.39 -15.02
CA ARG A 168 21.43 -19.86 -16.38
C ARG A 168 20.69 -18.83 -17.23
N LEU A 169 20.80 -17.54 -16.95
CA LEU A 169 20.34 -16.50 -17.89
C LEU A 169 21.47 -15.52 -18.20
N SER A 170 22.16 -15.82 -19.30
CA SER A 170 22.91 -14.87 -20.11
C SER A 170 21.96 -13.84 -20.75
N GLY A 171 22.04 -12.59 -20.31
CA GLY A 171 22.01 -11.40 -21.18
C GLY A 171 20.81 -11.09 -22.10
N GLY A 172 19.55 -11.39 -21.75
CA GLY A 172 18.38 -10.97 -22.56
C GLY A 172 17.47 -9.96 -21.85
N GLY A 173 17.54 -8.67 -22.20
CA GLY A 173 16.66 -7.61 -21.69
C GLY A 173 15.20 -7.72 -22.17
N ILE A 174 14.31 -6.87 -21.65
CA ILE A 174 12.89 -6.79 -22.09
C ILE A 174 12.84 -6.44 -23.58
N SER A 175 12.18 -7.25 -24.40
CA SER A 175 11.87 -6.89 -25.79
C SER A 175 10.79 -5.81 -25.81
N TRP A 176 11.20 -4.55 -26.03
CA TRP A 176 10.30 -3.41 -26.08
C TRP A 176 9.30 -3.48 -27.22
N GLU A 177 9.65 -4.12 -28.34
CA GLU A 177 8.72 -4.37 -29.46
C GLU A 177 7.57 -5.29 -29.02
N MET A 178 7.89 -6.43 -28.39
CA MET A 178 6.88 -7.36 -27.88
C MET A 178 6.03 -6.73 -26.77
N GLU A 179 6.63 -5.93 -25.90
CA GLU A 179 5.91 -5.24 -24.85
C GLU A 179 4.95 -4.17 -25.41
N SER A 180 5.38 -3.46 -26.47
CA SER A 180 4.53 -2.50 -27.20
C SER A 180 3.28 -3.16 -27.78
N ILE A 181 3.42 -4.35 -28.39
CA ILE A 181 2.29 -5.12 -28.93
C ILE A 181 1.29 -5.46 -27.82
N LYS A 182 1.77 -5.95 -26.67
CA LYS A 182 0.91 -6.32 -25.53
C LYS A 182 0.19 -5.13 -24.94
N LEU A 183 0.87 -4.01 -24.75
CA LEU A 183 0.28 -2.79 -24.21
C LEU A 183 -0.79 -2.24 -25.16
N ASN A 184 -0.52 -2.27 -26.46
CA ASN A 184 -1.51 -1.87 -27.45
C ASN A 184 -2.76 -2.78 -27.41
N ASP A 185 -2.59 -4.10 -27.27
CA ASP A 185 -3.69 -5.05 -27.11
C ASP A 185 -4.48 -4.80 -25.80
N PHE A 186 -3.77 -4.61 -24.68
CA PHE A 186 -4.35 -4.29 -23.38
C PHE A 186 -5.27 -3.07 -23.41
N PHE A 187 -4.77 -1.95 -23.93
CA PHE A 187 -5.56 -0.71 -24.00
C PHE A 187 -6.64 -0.74 -25.10
N SER A 188 -6.60 -1.71 -26.02
CA SER A 188 -7.64 -1.89 -27.04
C SER A 188 -8.86 -2.69 -26.53
N ARG A 189 -8.72 -3.49 -25.47
CA ARG A 189 -9.78 -4.39 -24.96
C ARG A 189 -10.67 -3.79 -23.86
N GLY A 190 -10.46 -2.52 -23.52
CA GLY A 190 -11.12 -1.86 -22.39
C GLY A 190 -10.48 -2.23 -21.05
N THR A 191 -10.28 -1.24 -20.18
CA THR A 191 -9.49 -1.39 -18.94
C THR A 191 -10.33 -1.44 -17.66
N SER A 192 -11.67 -1.45 -17.78
CA SER A 192 -12.60 -1.34 -16.64
C SER A 192 -12.53 -2.51 -15.65
N ALA A 193 -12.03 -3.68 -16.07
CA ALA A 193 -11.84 -4.85 -15.21
C ALA A 193 -10.57 -4.75 -14.34
N HIS A 194 -9.73 -3.73 -14.54
CA HIS A 194 -8.45 -3.58 -13.84
C HIS A 194 -8.51 -2.47 -12.80
N PHE A 195 -7.76 -2.65 -11.71
CA PHE A 195 -7.57 -1.59 -10.72
C PHE A 195 -6.84 -0.39 -11.32
N PRO A 196 -7.10 0.84 -10.84
CA PRO A 196 -6.46 2.05 -11.37
C PRO A 196 -4.94 1.98 -11.41
N ALA A 197 -4.30 1.45 -10.37
CA ALA A 197 -2.84 1.37 -10.33
C ALA A 197 -2.25 0.50 -11.47
N VAL A 198 -2.94 -0.59 -11.85
CA VAL A 198 -2.54 -1.41 -13.00
C VAL A 198 -2.62 -0.57 -14.28
N VAL A 199 -3.72 0.17 -14.47
CA VAL A 199 -3.92 0.99 -15.68
C VAL A 199 -2.89 2.12 -15.73
N THR A 200 -2.65 2.83 -14.62
CA THR A 200 -1.71 3.96 -14.56
C THR A 200 -0.27 3.53 -14.83
N GLU A 201 0.19 2.42 -14.23
CA GLU A 201 1.58 1.98 -14.41
C GLU A 201 1.82 1.44 -15.82
N ASN A 202 0.85 0.73 -16.42
CA ASN A 202 0.95 0.32 -17.84
C ASN A 202 0.92 1.53 -18.79
N ALA A 203 0.17 2.58 -18.46
CA ALA A 203 0.11 3.80 -19.26
C ALA A 203 1.44 4.55 -19.24
N ARG A 204 2.03 4.72 -18.04
CA ARG A 204 3.39 5.27 -17.85
C ARG A 204 4.41 4.45 -18.63
N LEU A 205 4.31 3.12 -18.57
CA LEU A 205 5.20 2.22 -19.30
C LEU A 205 5.08 2.39 -20.82
N ALA A 206 3.85 2.43 -21.35
CA ALA A 206 3.61 2.65 -22.78
C ALA A 206 4.21 3.98 -23.24
N ALA A 207 3.98 5.07 -22.50
CA ALA A 207 4.55 6.37 -22.81
C ALA A 207 6.09 6.35 -22.76
N ARG A 208 6.69 5.73 -21.74
CA ARG A 208 8.15 5.65 -21.62
C ARG A 208 8.78 4.83 -22.75
N ILE A 209 8.16 3.70 -23.13
CA ILE A 209 8.59 2.89 -24.28
C ILE A 209 8.48 3.67 -25.59
N SER A 210 7.40 4.44 -25.78
CA SER A 210 7.20 5.24 -27.00
C SER A 210 8.31 6.28 -27.24
N ARG A 211 8.99 6.73 -26.17
CA ARG A 211 10.10 7.67 -26.22
C ARG A 211 11.45 7.01 -26.54
N ILE A 212 11.57 5.67 -26.46
CA ILE A 212 12.81 4.94 -26.75
C ILE A 212 13.20 5.07 -28.22
N SER A 213 12.24 4.89 -29.13
CA SER A 213 12.49 4.91 -30.56
C SER A 213 11.19 5.16 -31.34
N PRO A 214 11.22 5.99 -32.40
CA PRO A 214 10.09 6.16 -33.32
C PRO A 214 9.61 4.84 -33.97
N ARG A 215 10.46 3.81 -34.02
CA ARG A 215 10.09 2.49 -34.58
C ARG A 215 9.07 1.74 -33.72
N LEU A 216 8.91 2.10 -32.45
CA LEU A 216 7.96 1.49 -31.53
C LEU A 216 6.56 2.14 -31.64
N ALA A 217 6.04 2.23 -32.86
CA ALA A 217 4.75 2.88 -33.16
C ALA A 217 3.58 2.30 -32.36
N LEU A 218 3.63 1.01 -32.02
CA LEU A 218 2.62 0.36 -31.17
C LEU A 218 2.64 0.86 -29.72
N ALA A 219 3.79 1.27 -29.18
CA ALA A 219 3.85 1.89 -27.87
C ALA A 219 3.25 3.29 -27.88
N ALA A 220 3.48 4.07 -28.95
CA ALA A 220 2.83 5.37 -29.13
C ALA A 220 1.30 5.21 -29.24
N ALA A 221 0.82 4.26 -30.06
CA ALA A 221 -0.60 3.95 -30.16
C ALA A 221 -1.20 3.48 -28.81
N ALA A 222 -0.46 2.66 -28.05
CA ALA A 222 -0.85 2.25 -26.71
C ALA A 222 -0.93 3.43 -25.75
N ALA A 223 0.04 4.36 -25.79
CA ALA A 223 0.06 5.55 -24.95
C ALA A 223 -1.13 6.48 -25.24
N GLU A 224 -1.50 6.69 -26.50
CA GLU A 224 -2.69 7.49 -26.85
C GLU A 224 -3.98 6.85 -26.33
N LYS A 225 -4.15 5.54 -26.52
CA LYS A 225 -5.32 4.81 -25.96
C LYS A 225 -5.35 4.83 -24.44
N ALA A 226 -4.17 4.70 -23.82
CA ALA A 226 -4.02 4.77 -22.38
C ALA A 226 -4.39 6.17 -21.84
N ARG A 227 -4.02 7.24 -22.54
CA ARG A 227 -4.38 8.62 -22.17
C ARG A 227 -5.90 8.78 -22.13
N ALA A 228 -6.59 8.38 -23.19
CA ALA A 228 -8.05 8.44 -23.25
C ALA A 228 -8.72 7.61 -22.13
N ALA A 229 -8.18 6.43 -21.83
CA ALA A 229 -8.67 5.59 -20.73
C ALA A 229 -8.48 6.28 -19.36
N LEU A 230 -7.31 6.88 -19.12
CA LEU A 230 -7.00 7.59 -17.88
C LEU A 230 -7.82 8.87 -17.72
N GLU A 231 -8.01 9.66 -18.77
CA GLU A 231 -8.86 10.86 -18.75
C GLU A 231 -10.30 10.52 -18.38
N LYS A 232 -10.84 9.44 -18.97
CA LYS A 232 -12.16 8.90 -18.58
C LYS A 232 -12.19 8.52 -17.10
N MET A 233 -11.22 7.73 -16.63
CA MET A 233 -11.13 7.32 -15.22
C MET A 233 -10.97 8.51 -14.28
N PHE A 234 -10.27 9.57 -14.71
CA PHE A 234 -10.04 10.78 -13.93
C PHE A 234 -11.33 11.59 -13.71
N GLY A 235 -12.21 11.61 -14.72
CA GLY A 235 -13.53 12.23 -14.66
C GLY A 235 -14.51 11.54 -13.70
N GLU A 236 -14.25 10.28 -13.34
CA GLU A 236 -15.12 9.52 -12.43
C GLU A 236 -14.96 9.98 -10.96
N LYS A 237 -15.97 9.67 -10.14
CA LYS A 237 -15.91 9.89 -8.69
C LYS A 237 -15.05 8.78 -8.06
N ARG A 238 -13.82 9.12 -7.69
CA ARG A 238 -12.82 8.19 -7.11
C ARG A 238 -12.21 8.74 -5.83
N PRO A 239 -11.69 7.87 -4.94
CA PRO A 239 -10.86 8.28 -3.81
C PRO A 239 -9.68 9.16 -4.24
N LEU A 240 -9.25 10.08 -3.37
CA LEU A 240 -8.17 11.02 -3.65
C LEU A 240 -6.87 10.31 -4.07
N ILE A 241 -6.48 9.25 -3.35
CA ILE A 241 -5.29 8.46 -3.67
C ILE A 241 -5.30 7.92 -5.12
N GLU A 242 -6.44 7.44 -5.61
CA GLU A 242 -6.58 6.98 -7.00
C GLU A 242 -6.49 8.14 -7.98
N LYS A 243 -7.13 9.28 -7.68
CA LYS A 243 -7.03 10.47 -8.53
C LYS A 243 -5.59 10.99 -8.62
N LEU A 244 -4.83 10.93 -7.53
CA LEU A 244 -3.41 11.29 -7.51
C LEU A 244 -2.57 10.34 -8.38
N LEU A 245 -2.80 9.02 -8.31
CA LEU A 245 -2.13 8.06 -9.18
C LEU A 245 -2.44 8.30 -10.67
N ILE A 246 -3.71 8.56 -11.00
CA ILE A 246 -4.15 8.86 -12.36
C ILE A 246 -3.52 10.17 -12.85
N ALA A 247 -3.54 11.22 -12.02
CA ALA A 247 -2.93 12.51 -12.34
C ALA A 247 -1.42 12.38 -12.57
N ARG A 248 -0.70 11.64 -11.70
CA ARG A 248 0.74 11.37 -11.87
C ARG A 248 1.01 10.73 -13.23
N ALA A 249 0.25 9.69 -13.58
CA ALA A 249 0.41 9.02 -14.86
C ALA A 249 0.13 9.94 -16.04
N LEU A 250 -0.96 10.72 -16.01
CA LEU A 250 -1.28 11.67 -17.08
C LEU A 250 -0.17 12.70 -17.28
N PHE A 251 0.33 13.31 -16.20
CA PHE A 251 1.45 14.24 -16.30
C PHE A 251 2.73 13.56 -16.82
N ASP A 252 3.06 12.36 -16.34
CA ASP A 252 4.22 11.58 -16.81
C ASP A 252 4.16 11.24 -18.30
N MET A 253 2.96 11.02 -18.84
CA MET A 253 2.73 10.76 -20.26
C MET A 253 2.96 11.99 -21.14
N GLY A 254 3.06 13.18 -20.54
CA GLY A 254 3.23 14.45 -21.23
C GLY A 254 1.89 15.12 -21.50
N VAL A 255 1.74 16.32 -20.94
CA VAL A 255 0.57 17.20 -21.08
C VAL A 255 1.07 18.63 -21.28
N SER A 256 0.38 19.41 -22.12
CA SER A 256 0.68 20.83 -22.33
C SER A 256 -0.28 21.69 -21.49
N PRO A 257 0.19 22.75 -20.79
CA PRO A 257 -0.68 23.69 -20.07
C PRO A 257 -1.66 24.43 -21.00
N ASN A 258 -1.31 24.57 -22.27
CA ASN A 258 -2.15 25.18 -23.31
C ASN A 258 -3.01 24.14 -24.05
N GLY A 259 -3.02 22.89 -23.59
CA GLY A 259 -3.88 21.84 -24.13
C GLY A 259 -5.35 22.15 -23.88
N GLY A 260 -6.22 21.78 -24.82
CA GLY A 260 -7.67 21.90 -24.65
C GLY A 260 -8.22 20.98 -23.54
N GLY A 261 -9.49 21.20 -23.19
CA GLY A 261 -10.36 20.27 -22.45
C GLY A 261 -9.72 19.57 -21.24
N ASP A 262 -9.23 18.35 -21.45
CA ASP A 262 -8.73 17.46 -20.40
C ASP A 262 -7.39 17.90 -19.80
N SER A 263 -6.55 18.62 -20.56
CA SER A 263 -5.33 19.23 -20.00
C SER A 263 -5.69 20.31 -18.97
N ALA A 264 -6.66 21.18 -19.29
CA ALA A 264 -7.15 22.21 -18.37
C ALA A 264 -7.77 21.60 -17.09
N ARG A 265 -8.49 20.47 -17.21
CA ARG A 265 -9.02 19.75 -16.05
C ARG A 265 -7.93 19.18 -15.15
N LEU A 266 -6.85 18.66 -15.74
CA LEU A 266 -5.72 18.12 -14.98
C LEU A 266 -4.97 19.22 -14.22
N PHE A 267 -4.70 20.36 -14.84
CA PHE A 267 -4.10 21.51 -14.16
C PHE A 267 -5.04 22.11 -13.09
N SER A 268 -6.34 22.19 -13.35
CA SER A 268 -7.32 22.59 -12.33
C SER A 268 -7.33 21.66 -11.11
N PHE A 269 -7.08 20.37 -11.32
CA PHE A 269 -6.88 19.44 -10.20
C PHE A 269 -5.57 19.72 -9.45
N ALA A 270 -4.46 19.99 -10.15
CA ALA A 270 -3.19 20.38 -9.53
C ALA A 270 -3.34 21.68 -8.72
N ASP A 271 -4.03 22.70 -9.24
CA ASP A 271 -4.38 23.93 -8.52
C ASP A 271 -5.13 23.62 -7.22
N ARG A 272 -6.09 22.69 -7.29
CA ARG A 272 -6.84 22.26 -6.11
C ARG A 272 -5.95 21.55 -5.09
N ILE A 273 -5.01 20.69 -5.53
CA ILE A 273 -4.05 20.04 -4.63
C ILE A 273 -3.14 21.08 -3.98
N ALA A 274 -2.61 22.04 -4.75
CA ALA A 274 -1.82 23.14 -4.21
C ALA A 274 -2.62 23.94 -3.16
N GLY A 275 -3.89 24.26 -3.45
CA GLY A 275 -4.81 24.95 -2.53
C GLY A 275 -5.25 24.13 -1.30
N MET A 276 -5.03 22.81 -1.29
CA MET A 276 -5.24 21.95 -0.10
C MET A 276 -4.05 22.00 0.87
N THR A 277 -2.93 22.60 0.48
CA THR A 277 -1.72 22.72 1.30
C THR A 277 -1.92 23.75 2.41
N ARG A 278 -1.81 23.31 3.65
CA ARG A 278 -2.00 24.13 4.85
C ARG A 278 -0.76 24.97 5.18
N PRO A 279 -0.89 25.98 6.06
CA PRO A 279 0.24 26.77 6.54
C PRO A 279 1.40 25.92 7.10
N ASP A 280 1.08 24.82 7.76
CA ASP A 280 2.02 23.86 8.35
C ASP A 280 2.58 22.82 7.36
N GLY A 281 2.27 22.96 6.07
CA GLY A 281 2.76 22.10 4.98
C GLY A 281 1.94 20.85 4.72
N ARG A 282 0.93 20.53 5.54
CA ARG A 282 0.07 19.37 5.29
C ARG A 282 -0.86 19.58 4.11
N MET A 283 -0.92 18.63 3.19
CA MET A 283 -2.00 18.51 2.22
C MET A 283 -3.13 17.65 2.82
N MET A 284 -4.34 18.21 2.91
CA MET A 284 -5.51 17.52 3.44
C MET A 284 -6.84 18.06 2.89
N GLU A 285 -7.78 17.15 2.64
CA GLU A 285 -9.18 17.52 2.37
C GLU A 285 -9.83 18.13 3.62
N LYS A 286 -10.77 19.06 3.42
CA LYS A 286 -11.51 19.70 4.51
C LYS A 286 -12.23 18.64 5.36
N GLY A 287 -11.99 18.65 6.66
CA GLY A 287 -12.65 17.73 7.61
C GLY A 287 -12.09 16.30 7.62
N ARG A 288 -10.96 16.04 6.96
CA ARG A 288 -10.27 14.74 6.99
C ARG A 288 -8.86 14.89 7.54
N SER A 289 -8.35 13.88 8.24
CA SER A 289 -6.91 13.81 8.59
C SER A 289 -6.06 13.71 7.32
N ALA A 290 -4.88 14.34 7.35
CA ALA A 290 -3.86 14.15 6.33
C ALA A 290 -3.41 12.67 6.31
N VAL A 291 -3.06 12.18 5.12
CA VAL A 291 -2.53 10.83 4.92
C VAL A 291 -1.17 10.96 4.24
N THR A 292 -0.15 10.31 4.79
CA THR A 292 1.25 10.48 4.35
C THR A 292 1.45 10.06 2.90
N SER A 293 0.83 8.97 2.45
CA SER A 293 0.89 8.52 1.06
C SER A 293 0.17 9.45 0.08
N GLU A 294 -0.95 10.06 0.49
CA GLU A 294 -1.64 11.09 -0.31
C GLU A 294 -0.77 12.36 -0.44
N ASN A 295 -0.06 12.75 0.64
CA ASN A 295 0.88 13.88 0.63
C ASN A 295 2.08 13.60 -0.27
N ALA A 296 2.66 12.40 -0.19
CA ALA A 296 3.77 12.00 -1.04
C ALA A 296 3.40 11.99 -2.53
N LEU A 297 2.25 11.43 -2.89
CA LEU A 297 1.78 11.49 -4.28
C LEU A 297 1.42 12.91 -4.73
N ALA A 298 0.94 13.77 -3.83
CA ALA A 298 0.70 15.18 -4.15
C ALA A 298 1.99 15.91 -4.52
N VAL A 299 3.10 15.67 -3.80
CA VAL A 299 4.42 16.20 -4.18
C VAL A 299 4.80 15.77 -5.60
N GLN A 300 4.66 14.48 -5.92
CA GLN A 300 4.98 13.95 -7.25
C GLN A 300 4.12 14.62 -8.35
N VAL A 301 2.79 14.73 -8.12
CA VAL A 301 1.87 15.40 -9.06
C VAL A 301 2.22 16.88 -9.25
N LEU A 302 2.50 17.60 -8.17
CA LEU A 302 2.82 19.02 -8.22
C LEU A 302 4.20 19.28 -8.85
N ALA A 303 5.20 18.43 -8.57
CA ALA A 303 6.51 18.51 -9.22
C ALA A 303 6.39 18.30 -10.74
N LEU A 304 5.58 17.33 -11.17
CA LEU A 304 5.32 17.11 -12.58
C LEU A 304 4.51 18.25 -13.22
N ALA A 305 3.53 18.81 -12.50
CA ALA A 305 2.77 19.98 -12.96
C ALA A 305 3.66 21.22 -13.11
N ALA A 306 4.59 21.44 -12.16
CA ALA A 306 5.60 22.49 -12.24
C ALA A 306 6.49 22.30 -13.47
N SER A 307 7.00 21.09 -13.69
CA SER A 307 7.80 20.75 -14.86
C SER A 307 7.06 20.98 -16.19
N ALA A 308 5.77 20.66 -16.24
CA ALA A 308 4.97 20.80 -17.45
C ALA A 308 4.54 22.24 -17.77
N SER A 309 4.34 23.07 -16.73
CA SER A 309 3.81 24.44 -16.89
C SER A 309 4.83 25.55 -16.73
N GLY A 310 5.93 25.30 -16.03
CA GLY A 310 6.86 26.33 -15.56
C GLY A 310 6.31 27.20 -14.42
N ASP A 311 5.11 26.91 -13.89
CA ASP A 311 4.52 27.68 -12.79
C ASP A 311 5.14 27.28 -11.45
N LYS A 312 5.90 28.22 -10.87
CA LYS A 312 6.60 28.04 -9.59
C LYS A 312 5.66 27.74 -8.42
N ARG A 313 4.39 28.17 -8.46
CA ARG A 313 3.44 27.94 -7.37
C ARG A 313 3.24 26.45 -7.07
N TYR A 314 3.32 25.60 -8.10
CA TYR A 314 3.25 24.15 -7.90
C TYR A 314 4.49 23.61 -7.19
N LEU A 315 5.69 24.08 -7.57
CA LEU A 315 6.92 23.69 -6.91
C LEU A 315 6.96 24.17 -5.46
N ASP A 316 6.57 25.42 -5.19
CA ASP A 316 6.49 25.97 -3.83
C ASP A 316 5.56 25.13 -2.93
N ALA A 317 4.41 24.72 -3.46
CA ALA A 317 3.49 23.83 -2.75
C ALA A 317 4.10 22.43 -2.53
N ALA A 318 4.78 21.88 -3.54
CA ALA A 318 5.45 20.58 -3.46
C ALA A 318 6.56 20.59 -2.40
N GLU A 319 7.42 21.62 -2.38
CA GLU A 319 8.49 21.79 -1.38
C GLU A 319 7.91 21.95 0.02
N LYS A 320 6.79 22.67 0.17
CA LYS A 320 6.13 22.84 1.46
C LYS A 320 5.60 21.51 2.02
N ILE A 321 4.98 20.69 1.17
CA ILE A 321 4.56 19.33 1.54
C ILE A 321 5.79 18.45 1.81
N GLY A 322 6.85 18.58 1.01
CA GLY A 322 8.12 17.88 1.18
C GLY A 322 8.77 18.15 2.54
N GLY A 323 8.87 19.42 2.93
CA GLY A 323 9.39 19.81 4.25
C GLY A 323 8.57 19.24 5.40
N TYR A 324 7.26 19.12 5.22
CA TYR A 324 6.41 18.43 6.18
C TYR A 324 6.67 16.90 6.25
N LEU A 325 6.85 16.24 5.11
CA LEU A 325 7.23 14.81 5.08
C LEU A 325 8.60 14.57 5.73
N GLU A 326 9.53 15.50 5.56
CA GLU A 326 10.82 15.47 6.24
C GLU A 326 10.66 15.61 7.76
N ILE A 327 9.82 16.52 8.25
CA ILE A 327 9.54 16.63 9.69
C ILE A 327 9.03 15.29 10.23
N LEU A 328 8.11 14.61 9.52
CA LEU A 328 7.64 13.29 9.93
C LEU A 328 8.76 12.25 9.99
N LEU A 329 9.64 12.22 8.98
CA LEU A 329 10.81 11.33 8.94
C LEU A 329 11.75 11.57 10.13
N MET A 330 12.03 12.84 10.44
CA MET A 330 13.01 13.22 11.47
C MET A 330 12.49 13.07 12.90
N THR A 331 11.16 13.11 13.10
CA THR A 331 10.56 13.15 14.44
C THR A 331 9.94 11.82 14.87
N ALA A 332 9.55 10.97 13.92
CA ALA A 332 8.93 9.69 14.23
C ALA A 332 9.98 8.57 14.20
N GLY A 333 9.90 7.62 15.14
CA GLY A 333 10.74 6.41 15.12
C GLY A 333 10.41 5.44 13.96
N GLN A 334 9.28 5.68 13.29
CA GLN A 334 8.84 5.05 12.06
C GLN A 334 7.96 6.07 11.32
N MET A 335 8.13 6.23 10.00
CA MET A 335 7.22 7.06 9.20
C MET A 335 5.75 6.72 9.51
N PRO A 336 4.90 7.66 9.93
CA PRO A 336 3.52 7.37 10.29
C PRO A 336 2.59 7.40 9.06
N SER A 337 1.50 6.62 9.07
CA SER A 337 0.51 6.68 7.98
C SER A 337 -0.43 7.88 8.07
N ILE A 338 -0.75 8.27 9.30
CA ILE A 338 -1.47 9.50 9.63
C ILE A 338 -0.61 10.32 10.58
N PRO A 339 -0.65 11.65 10.48
CA PRO A 339 0.29 12.50 11.21
C PRO A 339 -0.21 13.01 12.55
N ASP A 340 -1.36 12.52 12.98
CA ASP A 340 -1.81 12.77 14.33
C ASP A 340 -0.92 12.01 15.29
N VAL A 341 0.08 12.69 15.87
CA VAL A 341 1.04 12.10 16.80
C VAL A 341 0.42 11.66 18.13
N SER A 342 -0.83 12.07 18.41
CA SER A 342 -1.59 11.54 19.55
C SER A 342 -2.12 10.12 19.29
N VAL A 343 -2.19 9.74 18.01
CA VAL A 343 -2.71 8.46 17.56
C VAL A 343 -1.55 7.61 17.06
N GLN A 344 -1.33 6.47 17.70
CA GLN A 344 -0.35 5.51 17.20
C GLN A 344 -0.79 5.02 15.82
N SER A 345 0.08 5.17 14.82
CA SER A 345 -0.14 4.67 13.47
C SER A 345 1.15 4.10 12.91
N GLN A 346 1.04 3.21 11.93
CA GLN A 346 2.20 2.61 11.29
C GLN A 346 2.08 2.66 9.79
N SER A 347 3.22 2.92 9.13
CA SER A 347 3.33 2.91 7.68
C SER A 347 3.35 1.52 7.07
N SER A 348 3.12 1.51 5.76
CA SER A 348 3.42 0.38 4.89
C SER A 348 4.67 0.66 4.08
N SER A 349 5.28 -0.39 3.52
CA SER A 349 6.33 -0.27 2.51
C SER A 349 5.95 0.63 1.32
N ARG A 350 4.66 0.73 0.96
CA ARG A 350 4.19 1.67 -0.07
C ARG A 350 4.35 3.12 0.36
N THR A 351 4.14 3.43 1.64
CA THR A 351 4.32 4.79 2.16
C THR A 351 5.77 5.21 2.00
N TYR A 352 6.72 4.36 2.39
CA TYR A 352 8.15 4.61 2.19
C TYR A 352 8.50 4.80 0.71
N ALA A 353 8.03 3.91 -0.17
CA ALA A 353 8.26 4.03 -1.60
C ALA A 353 7.79 5.38 -2.16
N PHE A 354 6.58 5.82 -1.80
CA PHE A 354 6.05 7.08 -2.29
C PHE A 354 6.75 8.30 -1.71
N VAL A 355 7.08 8.30 -0.41
CA VAL A 355 7.77 9.43 0.21
C VAL A 355 9.20 9.55 -0.35
N ALA A 356 9.89 8.44 -0.55
CA ALA A 356 11.22 8.44 -1.16
C ALA A 356 11.17 9.01 -2.57
N LYS A 357 10.16 8.61 -3.35
CA LYS A 357 9.96 9.11 -4.70
C LYS A 357 9.54 10.60 -4.72
N ALA A 358 8.79 11.06 -3.73
CA ALA A 358 8.49 12.48 -3.57
C ALA A 358 9.76 13.32 -3.36
N PHE A 359 10.70 12.85 -2.53
CA PHE A 359 12.01 13.52 -2.39
C PHE A 359 12.83 13.44 -3.67
N ALA A 360 12.84 12.31 -4.38
CA ALA A 360 13.51 12.20 -5.66
C ALA A 360 12.95 13.17 -6.72
N ASP A 361 11.62 13.35 -6.78
CA ASP A 361 10.99 14.29 -7.70
C ASP A 361 11.34 15.75 -7.33
N LEU A 362 11.40 16.08 -6.03
CA LEU A 362 11.89 17.39 -5.57
C LEU A 362 13.37 17.62 -5.92
N HIS A 363 14.23 16.61 -5.75
CA HIS A 363 15.62 16.69 -6.23
C HIS A 363 15.66 16.93 -7.74
N CYS A 364 14.84 16.22 -8.52
CA CYS A 364 14.79 16.38 -9.96
C CYS A 364 14.40 17.81 -10.39
N GLN A 365 13.50 18.47 -9.67
CA GLN A 365 13.06 19.83 -9.98
C GLN A 365 14.00 20.92 -9.43
N THR A 366 14.69 20.68 -8.32
CA THR A 366 15.45 21.72 -7.59
C THR A 366 16.96 21.58 -7.70
N GLY A 367 17.47 20.36 -7.97
CA GLY A 367 18.90 20.03 -7.88
C GLY A 367 19.46 20.07 -6.46
N ASN A 368 18.62 20.07 -5.42
CA ASN A 368 19.07 20.18 -4.04
C ASN A 368 19.42 18.80 -3.44
N ASP A 369 20.71 18.53 -3.27
CA ASP A 369 21.26 17.26 -2.76
C ASP A 369 20.72 16.84 -1.38
N ARG A 370 20.15 17.76 -0.59
CA ARG A 370 19.43 17.41 0.65
C ARG A 370 18.38 16.34 0.40
N TYR A 371 17.67 16.40 -0.71
CA TYR A 371 16.62 15.43 -1.03
C TYR A 371 17.20 14.04 -1.35
N ILE A 372 18.41 13.94 -1.89
CA ILE A 372 19.13 12.65 -2.03
C ILE A 372 19.48 12.07 -0.66
N ALA A 373 19.94 12.90 0.28
CA ALA A 373 20.20 12.46 1.65
C ALA A 373 18.92 11.96 2.35
N LEU A 374 17.78 12.63 2.14
CA LEU A 374 16.49 12.20 2.67
C LEU A 374 16.02 10.87 2.06
N CYS A 375 16.20 10.67 0.75
CA CYS A 375 15.95 9.38 0.10
C CYS A 375 16.76 8.25 0.76
N ARG A 376 18.06 8.47 0.99
CA ARG A 376 18.95 7.48 1.63
C ARG A 376 18.49 7.13 3.04
N MET A 377 18.26 8.14 3.87
CA MET A 377 17.77 7.94 5.24
C MET A 377 16.47 7.13 5.27
N LEU A 378 15.53 7.46 4.38
CA LEU A 378 14.26 6.75 4.30
C LEU A 378 14.43 5.30 3.82
N MET A 379 15.36 5.03 2.89
CA MET A 379 15.68 3.66 2.47
C MET A 379 16.34 2.85 3.60
N ASP A 380 17.26 3.44 4.36
CA ASP A 380 17.91 2.77 5.49
C ASP A 380 16.90 2.42 6.59
N GLU A 381 15.97 3.33 6.89
CA GLU A 381 14.87 3.06 7.83
C GLU A 381 13.93 1.97 7.29
N TRP A 382 13.61 2.02 6.00
CA TRP A 382 12.78 1.03 5.33
C TRP A 382 13.40 -0.37 5.42
N ASP A 383 14.71 -0.50 5.17
CA ASP A 383 15.48 -1.72 5.35
C ASP A 383 15.38 -2.23 6.78
N LYS A 384 15.71 -1.37 7.76
CA LYS A 384 15.71 -1.74 9.17
C LYS A 384 14.36 -2.27 9.65
N LEU A 385 13.26 -1.69 9.17
CA LEU A 385 11.92 -1.97 9.70
C LEU A 385 11.15 -3.05 8.91
N PHE A 386 11.36 -3.16 7.60
CA PHE A 386 10.52 -3.98 6.71
C PHE A 386 11.27 -5.12 6.02
N MET A 387 12.61 -5.11 6.00
CA MET A 387 13.39 -6.19 5.37
C MET A 387 13.05 -7.53 6.01
N THR A 388 12.82 -8.56 5.20
CA THR A 388 12.62 -9.93 5.67
C THR A 388 13.94 -10.68 5.74
N GLY A 389 13.97 -11.85 6.39
CA GLY A 389 15.16 -12.71 6.42
C GLY A 389 15.65 -13.15 5.02
N GLU A 390 14.76 -13.12 4.02
CA GLU A 390 15.07 -13.43 2.62
C GLU A 390 15.70 -12.25 1.86
N GLY A 391 15.82 -11.07 2.48
CA GLY A 391 16.39 -9.88 1.85
C GLY A 391 15.44 -9.17 0.90
N VAL A 392 14.14 -9.20 1.18
CA VAL A 392 13.09 -8.42 0.48
C VAL A 392 12.23 -7.68 1.50
N TRP A 393 11.73 -6.49 1.17
CA TRP A 393 10.78 -5.79 2.05
C TRP A 393 9.40 -6.45 2.06
N SER A 394 8.86 -6.72 3.24
CA SER A 394 7.44 -7.04 3.44
C SER A 394 6.57 -5.78 3.39
N ILE A 395 5.26 -5.91 3.23
CA ILE A 395 4.35 -4.74 3.23
C ILE A 395 4.30 -4.02 4.59
N ASN A 396 4.48 -4.76 5.69
CA ASN A 396 4.43 -4.30 7.07
C ASN A 396 5.80 -4.37 7.76
N SER A 397 5.97 -3.55 8.81
CA SER A 397 7.17 -3.49 9.64
C SER A 397 7.19 -4.58 10.71
N TYR A 398 8.32 -4.76 11.41
CA TYR A 398 8.42 -5.62 12.61
C TYR A 398 7.55 -5.17 13.77
N SER A 399 7.19 -3.90 13.78
CA SER A 399 6.29 -3.32 14.76
C SER A 399 4.82 -3.57 14.46
N SER A 400 4.42 -4.10 13.30
CA SER A 400 2.99 -4.30 12.94
C SER A 400 2.27 -5.30 13.83
N ALA A 401 1.01 -5.02 14.14
CA ALA A 401 0.14 -5.91 14.89
C ALA A 401 -0.01 -7.28 14.20
N LEU A 402 0.09 -7.31 12.86
CA LEU A 402 0.04 -8.55 12.08
C LEU A 402 1.42 -9.09 11.70
N ALA A 403 2.53 -8.51 12.20
CA ALA A 403 3.89 -8.95 11.86
C ALA A 403 4.13 -10.44 12.19
N GLU A 404 3.63 -10.91 13.33
CA GLU A 404 3.73 -12.31 13.75
C GLU A 404 2.74 -13.24 13.02
N VAL A 405 1.73 -12.68 12.35
CA VAL A 405 0.76 -13.44 11.55
C VAL A 405 1.29 -13.65 10.14
N SER A 406 1.68 -12.56 9.48
CA SER A 406 2.22 -12.61 8.13
C SER A 406 3.02 -11.35 7.80
N ARG A 407 4.09 -11.55 7.03
CA ARG A 407 4.90 -10.49 6.44
C ARG A 407 4.97 -10.67 4.92
N PRO A 408 3.85 -10.51 4.20
CA PRO A 408 3.81 -10.82 2.79
C PRO A 408 4.63 -9.79 2.00
N VAL A 409 5.25 -10.30 0.94
CA VAL A 409 5.92 -9.47 -0.08
C VAL A 409 4.94 -9.30 -1.23
N ILE A 410 4.66 -8.06 -1.61
CA ILE A 410 3.73 -7.74 -2.71
C ILE A 410 4.54 -7.12 -3.85
N PHE A 411 4.70 -7.89 -4.92
CA PHE A 411 5.47 -7.51 -6.10
C PHE A 411 4.60 -7.04 -7.27
N ARG A 412 3.28 -7.22 -7.19
CA ARG A 412 2.34 -6.92 -8.27
C ARG A 412 1.62 -5.59 -8.07
N ASP A 413 1.39 -4.90 -9.17
CA ASP A 413 0.42 -3.82 -9.29
C ASP A 413 -0.99 -4.41 -9.11
N ALA A 414 -1.73 -3.87 -8.15
CA ALA A 414 -3.09 -4.30 -7.85
C ALA A 414 -3.93 -3.07 -7.51
N ARG A 415 -4.52 -3.03 -6.32
CA ARG A 415 -5.22 -1.84 -5.80
C ARG A 415 -4.30 -0.62 -5.71
N MET A 416 -3.01 -0.87 -5.47
CA MET A 416 -1.93 0.12 -5.45
C MET A 416 -0.75 -0.37 -6.30
N PRO A 417 0.13 0.54 -6.76
CA PRO A 417 1.38 0.16 -7.40
C PRO A 417 2.24 -0.74 -6.50
N SER A 418 3.03 -1.61 -7.11
CA SER A 418 4.02 -2.43 -6.42
C SER A 418 5.08 -1.54 -5.78
N TYR A 419 5.23 -1.60 -4.45
CA TYR A 419 6.29 -0.85 -3.76
C TYR A 419 7.69 -1.34 -4.14
N ILE A 420 7.82 -2.61 -4.54
CA ILE A 420 9.08 -3.15 -5.08
C ILE A 420 9.39 -2.49 -6.43
N GLY A 421 8.38 -2.35 -7.30
CA GLY A 421 8.56 -1.68 -8.60
C GLY A 421 8.86 -0.19 -8.45
N GLU A 422 8.18 0.50 -7.54
CA GLU A 422 8.44 1.90 -7.19
C GLU A 422 9.87 2.08 -6.63
N ALA A 423 10.31 1.20 -5.72
CA ALA A 423 11.67 1.21 -5.19
C ALA A 423 12.72 0.95 -6.28
N ALA A 424 12.45 0.04 -7.22
CA ALA A 424 13.35 -0.22 -8.34
C ALA A 424 13.52 1.03 -9.22
N GLN A 425 12.42 1.75 -9.52
CA GLN A 425 12.49 3.04 -10.24
C GLN A 425 13.34 4.06 -9.48
N LEU A 426 13.14 4.19 -8.16
CA LEU A 426 13.92 5.08 -7.31
C LEU A 426 15.41 4.72 -7.30
N ILE A 427 15.78 3.45 -7.16
CA ILE A 427 17.17 3.00 -7.16
C ILE A 427 17.85 3.35 -8.48
N THR A 428 17.16 3.13 -9.62
CA THR A 428 17.68 3.52 -10.94
C THR A 428 17.96 5.02 -11.00
N TYR A 429 17.05 5.85 -10.44
CA TYR A 429 17.25 7.28 -10.36
C TYR A 429 18.44 7.67 -9.45
N LEU A 430 18.52 7.12 -8.24
CA LEU A 430 19.57 7.45 -7.28
C LEU A 430 20.96 7.06 -7.78
N LYS A 431 21.10 5.93 -8.48
CA LYS A 431 22.37 5.53 -9.13
C LYS A 431 22.84 6.54 -10.19
N LYS A 432 21.91 7.24 -10.85
CA LYS A 432 22.21 8.31 -11.82
C LYS A 432 22.52 9.63 -11.12
N ALA A 433 21.74 9.97 -10.10
CA ALA A 433 21.84 11.25 -9.38
C ALA A 433 23.05 11.30 -8.44
N ASP A 434 23.44 10.18 -7.84
CA ASP A 434 24.60 10.07 -6.96
C ASP A 434 25.42 8.82 -7.33
N PRO A 435 26.55 8.99 -8.05
CA PRO A 435 27.40 7.87 -8.47
C PRO A 435 28.02 7.07 -7.32
N MET A 436 28.06 7.63 -6.10
CA MET A 436 28.55 6.94 -4.89
C MET A 436 27.42 6.18 -4.17
N PHE A 437 26.19 6.24 -4.67
CA PHE A 437 25.08 5.46 -4.12
C PHE A 437 25.31 3.96 -4.33
N ASP A 438 25.80 3.31 -3.29
CA ASP A 438 25.82 1.86 -3.19
C ASP A 438 24.57 1.36 -2.45
N ALA A 439 23.73 0.65 -3.19
CA ALA A 439 22.62 -0.10 -2.64
C ALA A 439 23.04 -1.57 -2.61
N SER A 440 23.66 -2.01 -1.51
CA SER A 440 24.13 -3.40 -1.33
C SER A 440 23.01 -4.45 -1.54
N TYR A 441 21.76 -4.05 -1.32
CA TYR A 441 20.53 -4.82 -1.56
C TYR A 441 20.03 -4.81 -3.02
N SER A 442 20.54 -3.93 -3.90
CA SER A 442 20.09 -3.83 -5.29
C SER A 442 20.28 -5.14 -6.05
N LYS A 443 21.40 -5.85 -5.81
CA LYS A 443 21.66 -7.17 -6.43
C LYS A 443 20.60 -8.22 -6.04
N LYS A 444 20.05 -8.16 -4.82
CA LYS A 444 18.97 -9.06 -4.38
C LYS A 444 17.63 -8.65 -4.99
N LEU A 445 17.31 -7.35 -4.99
CA LEU A 445 16.11 -6.83 -5.67
C LEU A 445 16.12 -7.17 -7.16
N ASP A 446 17.27 -7.04 -7.82
CA ASP A 446 17.49 -7.45 -9.20
C ASP A 446 17.25 -8.97 -9.34
N GLY A 447 17.78 -9.80 -8.44
CA GLY A 447 17.56 -11.25 -8.43
C GLY A 447 16.11 -11.70 -8.22
N ILE A 448 15.39 -11.07 -7.27
CA ILE A 448 13.97 -11.34 -6.99
C ILE A 448 13.10 -10.91 -8.18
N SER A 449 13.46 -9.80 -8.80
CA SER A 449 12.75 -9.25 -9.96
C SER A 449 13.00 -10.07 -11.22
N ILE A 450 14.24 -10.52 -11.44
CA ILE A 450 14.61 -11.44 -12.50
C ILE A 450 13.87 -12.77 -12.30
N GLY A 451 13.73 -13.27 -11.06
CA GLY A 451 12.86 -14.41 -10.74
C GLY A 451 11.38 -14.17 -11.07
N ALA A 452 10.86 -12.98 -10.74
CA ALA A 452 9.50 -12.55 -11.07
C ALA A 452 9.27 -12.27 -12.57
N LEU A 453 10.32 -12.18 -13.39
CA LEU A 453 10.19 -12.19 -14.85
C LEU A 453 10.27 -13.61 -15.44
N LYS A 454 11.12 -14.48 -14.88
CA LYS A 454 11.35 -15.86 -15.36
C LYS A 454 10.10 -16.73 -15.30
N HIS A 455 9.21 -16.48 -14.33
CA HIS A 455 8.03 -17.32 -14.08
C HIS A 455 6.74 -16.81 -14.71
N TYR A 456 6.73 -15.60 -15.26
CA TYR A 456 5.48 -14.92 -15.62
C TYR A 456 5.35 -14.73 -17.12
N LYS A 457 4.32 -15.40 -17.66
CA LYS A 457 4.00 -15.48 -19.08
C LYS A 457 3.76 -14.09 -19.69
N PHE A 458 3.84 -14.02 -21.02
CA PHE A 458 3.61 -12.88 -21.92
C PHE A 458 2.32 -12.02 -21.71
N ARG A 459 1.50 -12.23 -20.66
CA ARG A 459 0.19 -11.59 -20.44
C ARG A 459 0.02 -10.89 -19.09
N GLU A 460 1.06 -10.76 -18.24
CA GLU A 460 0.87 -10.13 -16.93
C GLU A 460 1.15 -8.61 -16.95
N PHE A 461 0.05 -7.84 -16.92
CA PHE A 461 0.05 -6.37 -16.82
C PHE A 461 0.31 -5.87 -15.39
N ALA A 462 0.32 -6.77 -14.40
CA ALA A 462 0.49 -6.44 -12.99
C ALA A 462 1.97 -6.21 -12.58
N LEU A 463 2.89 -6.05 -13.53
CA LEU A 463 4.33 -5.85 -13.28
C LEU A 463 4.87 -4.57 -13.93
N ALA A 464 3.98 -3.64 -14.29
CA ALA A 464 4.34 -2.44 -15.02
C ALA A 464 5.22 -1.49 -14.19
N SER A 465 4.95 -1.35 -12.88
CA SER A 465 5.81 -0.57 -11.97
C SER A 465 7.26 -1.04 -12.00
N TRP A 466 7.49 -2.34 -12.11
CA TRP A 466 8.84 -2.87 -12.18
C TRP A 466 9.46 -2.67 -13.56
N LYS A 467 8.73 -2.98 -14.64
CA LYS A 467 9.22 -2.80 -16.02
C LYS A 467 9.64 -1.35 -16.29
N LEU A 468 8.98 -0.38 -15.65
CA LEU A 468 9.36 1.03 -15.70
C LEU A 468 10.79 1.30 -15.23
N SER A 469 11.31 0.57 -14.25
CA SER A 469 12.69 0.76 -13.76
C SER A 469 13.74 0.31 -14.77
N GLN A 470 13.35 -0.54 -15.73
CA GLN A 470 14.20 -1.07 -16.80
C GLN A 470 14.09 -0.24 -18.08
N ALA A 471 13.00 0.52 -18.24
CA ALA A 471 12.81 1.39 -19.38
C ALA A 471 13.79 2.58 -19.27
N PRO A 472 14.59 2.88 -20.31
CA PRO A 472 15.51 4.01 -20.30
C PRO A 472 14.82 5.29 -19.86
N ASP A 473 15.48 6.04 -18.96
CA ASP A 473 14.99 7.35 -18.56
C ASP A 473 15.48 8.42 -19.52
N PHE A 474 14.57 9.00 -20.29
CA PHE A 474 14.90 10.13 -21.17
C PHE A 474 14.74 11.48 -20.48
N ASP A 475 14.39 11.53 -19.20
CA ASP A 475 14.39 12.77 -18.41
C ASP A 475 15.83 13.16 -18.00
N GLY A 476 16.71 13.30 -18.99
CA GLY A 476 17.94 14.07 -18.88
C GLY A 476 17.60 15.55 -19.00
N SER A 477 17.59 16.26 -17.87
CA SER A 477 17.38 17.70 -17.76
C SER A 477 16.25 18.22 -18.65
N ARG A 478 15.00 18.12 -18.16
CA ARG A 478 13.93 19.01 -18.59
C ARG A 478 14.35 20.43 -18.20
N LYS A 479 15.12 21.09 -19.07
CA LYS A 479 15.55 22.48 -18.94
C LYS A 479 14.41 23.42 -19.26
#